data_AF-A0A9E4CCB4-F1
#
_entry.id   AF-A0A9E4CCB4-F1
#
_cell.length_a   1.000
_cell.length_b   1.000
_cell.length_c   1.000
_cell.angle_alpha   90.00
_cell.angle_beta   90.00
_cell.angle_gamma   90.00
#
_symmetry.space_group_name_H-M   'P 1'
#
loop_
_entity.id
_entity.type
_entity.pdbx_description
1 polymer ?
#
loop_
_entity_poly.entity_id
_entity_poly.type
_entity_poly.pdbx_seq_one_letter_code
_entity_poly.pdbx_strand_id
1 'polypeptide(L)'
;MIQQFAKHHNKIQFFGYEVANLVLVAQQLWLAEGHGYGLNAETLAALSLLLGSALIWRFEPKARPHLLFYGGLALAVGGAFLTAAGYLWTGLSVVLAALETARGGLGMLNGWIATAKATTGMVPRHIKLHGRVANGSLNWYCKPVDALLAFQPNLGSFINERPFITGTLIKAPLRLEFVFKKLLVGDWIGAAVGLSWLLLGDLALAFNDPALQAYALRDGANYPLPTLATEQA
;
A
#
# COMPACT_ATOMS: atom_id res chain seq x y z
N MET A 1 -18.75 -8.13 6.31
CA MET A 1 -17.54 -8.84 5.81
C MET A 1 -16.34 -7.90 5.64
N ILE A 2 -16.38 -6.90 4.74
CA ILE A 2 -15.26 -5.94 4.48
C ILE A 2 -14.78 -5.18 5.75
N GLN A 3 -15.68 -4.82 6.67
CA GLN A 3 -15.33 -4.07 7.91
C GLN A 3 -14.57 -4.88 8.97
N GLN A 4 -14.96 -6.14 9.22
CA GLN A 4 -14.22 -7.02 10.14
C GLN A 4 -12.88 -7.43 9.55
N PHE A 5 -12.84 -7.59 8.22
CA PHE A 5 -11.62 -7.84 7.46
C PHE A 5 -10.62 -6.70 7.62
N ALA A 6 -11.00 -5.45 7.33
CA ALA A 6 -10.11 -4.29 7.48
C ALA A 6 -9.56 -4.11 8.92
N LYS A 7 -10.35 -4.40 9.96
CA LYS A 7 -9.94 -4.17 11.37
C LYS A 7 -8.87 -5.13 11.90
N HIS A 8 -8.87 -6.41 11.50
CA HIS A 8 -7.87 -7.38 11.97
C HIS A 8 -6.59 -7.33 11.12
N HIS A 9 -6.75 -7.15 9.80
CA HIS A 9 -5.66 -7.12 8.82
C HIS A 9 -4.78 -5.88 8.96
N ASN A 10 -5.39 -4.71 9.22
CA ASN A 10 -4.64 -3.48 9.47
C ASN A 10 -3.74 -3.57 10.71
N LYS A 11 -4.04 -4.43 11.69
CA LYS A 11 -3.22 -4.55 12.90
C LYS A 11 -1.92 -5.32 12.64
N ILE A 12 -2.02 -6.49 12.00
CA ILE A 12 -0.84 -7.30 11.68
C ILE A 12 0.08 -6.54 10.72
N GLN A 13 -0.51 -5.91 9.70
CA GLN A 13 0.20 -5.04 8.78
C GLN A 13 0.88 -3.87 9.53
N PHE A 14 0.13 -3.17 10.38
CA PHE A 14 0.67 -2.08 11.19
C PHE A 14 1.86 -2.56 12.03
N PHE A 15 1.72 -3.63 12.82
CA PHE A 15 2.83 -4.12 13.65
C PHE A 15 4.04 -4.58 12.83
N GLY A 16 3.83 -5.25 11.70
CA GLY A 16 4.92 -5.74 10.84
C GLY A 16 5.72 -4.60 10.20
N TYR A 17 5.07 -3.52 9.76
CA TYR A 17 5.76 -2.37 9.15
C TYR A 17 6.25 -1.35 10.18
N GLU A 18 5.50 -1.08 11.24
CA GLU A 18 5.81 -0.01 12.19
C GLU A 18 7.03 -0.35 13.04
N VAL A 19 7.12 -1.57 13.56
CA VAL A 19 8.29 -1.98 14.34
C VAL A 19 9.55 -1.91 13.46
N ALA A 20 9.45 -2.38 12.22
CA ALA A 20 10.54 -2.33 11.25
C ALA A 20 10.98 -0.90 10.93
N ASN A 21 10.03 0.00 10.69
CA ASN A 21 10.33 1.40 10.41
C ASN A 21 10.89 2.14 11.64
N LEU A 22 10.40 1.85 12.85
CA LEU A 22 10.95 2.41 14.10
C LEU A 22 12.39 1.95 14.33
N VAL A 23 12.67 0.67 14.10
CA VAL A 23 14.03 0.12 14.16
C VAL A 23 14.92 0.80 13.13
N LEU A 24 14.46 1.00 11.90
CA LEU A 24 15.21 1.70 10.87
C LEU A 24 15.49 3.16 11.26
N VAL A 25 14.50 3.89 11.79
CA VAL A 25 14.71 5.27 12.28
C VAL A 25 15.75 5.28 13.41
N ALA A 26 15.60 4.42 14.42
CA ALA A 26 16.53 4.36 15.55
C ALA A 26 17.95 4.03 15.10
N GLN A 27 18.09 3.09 14.16
CA GLN A 27 19.38 2.73 13.59
C GLN A 27 20.01 3.89 12.81
N GLN A 28 19.24 4.55 11.95
CA GLN A 28 19.76 5.66 11.14
C GLN A 28 20.15 6.85 12.03
N LEU A 29 19.39 7.11 13.11
CA LEU A 29 19.75 8.12 14.10
C LEU A 29 21.05 7.76 14.85
N TRP A 30 21.22 6.51 15.27
CA TRP A 30 22.46 6.03 15.89
C TRP A 30 23.66 6.23 14.96
N LEU A 31 23.53 5.84 13.69
CA LEU A 31 24.60 5.99 12.69
C LEU A 31 24.91 7.46 12.39
N ALA A 32 23.92 8.35 12.48
CA ALA A 32 24.07 9.79 12.24
C ALA A 32 24.80 10.53 13.38
N GLU A 33 24.81 10.01 14.61
CA GLU A 33 25.58 10.60 15.73
C GLU A 33 27.08 10.73 15.41
N GLY A 34 27.59 9.96 14.45
CA GLY A 34 28.99 10.05 13.99
C GLY A 34 29.28 11.04 12.85
N HIS A 35 28.27 11.59 12.15
CA HIS A 35 28.48 12.30 10.87
C HIS A 35 27.77 13.65 10.72
N GLY A 36 27.23 14.21 11.80
CA GLY A 36 26.60 15.54 11.81
C GLY A 36 25.07 15.46 11.70
N TYR A 37 24.41 16.39 12.39
CA TYR A 37 22.95 16.40 12.55
C TYR A 37 22.21 16.60 11.22
N GLY A 38 21.43 15.60 10.81
CA GLY A 38 20.50 15.70 9.68
C GLY A 38 19.66 14.44 9.49
N LEU A 39 18.38 14.58 9.18
CA LEU A 39 17.53 13.47 8.76
C LEU A 39 17.98 13.03 7.36
N ASN A 40 18.58 11.85 7.25
CA ASN A 40 18.92 11.28 5.95
C ASN A 40 17.66 10.77 5.22
N ALA A 41 17.79 10.50 3.92
CA ALA A 41 16.67 10.08 3.07
C ALA A 41 16.03 8.76 3.56
N GLU A 42 16.81 7.83 4.11
CA GLU A 42 16.26 6.60 4.70
C GLU A 42 15.40 6.87 5.95
N THR A 43 15.82 7.81 6.79
CA THR A 43 15.05 8.22 7.98
C THR A 43 13.76 8.90 7.57
N LEU A 44 13.81 9.81 6.59
CA LEU A 44 12.62 10.47 6.05
C LEU A 44 11.67 9.46 5.38
N ALA A 45 12.21 8.46 4.67
CA ALA A 45 11.44 7.36 4.15
C ALA A 45 10.72 6.59 5.26
N ALA A 46 11.44 6.14 6.28
CA ALA A 46 10.89 5.36 7.38
C ALA A 46 9.81 6.14 8.15
N LEU A 47 10.03 7.43 8.44
CA LEU A 47 9.04 8.30 9.08
C LEU A 47 7.78 8.49 8.22
N SER A 48 7.94 8.65 6.92
CA SER A 48 6.81 8.77 5.99
C SER A 48 6.03 7.45 5.89
N LEU A 49 6.73 6.32 5.92
CA LEU A 49 6.12 4.98 5.93
C LEU A 49 5.36 4.70 7.24
N LEU A 50 5.88 5.14 8.39
CA LEU A 50 5.18 5.13 9.68
C LEU A 50 3.90 5.97 9.63
N LEU A 51 4.00 7.23 9.18
CA LEU A 51 2.85 8.11 9.08
C LEU A 51 1.76 7.51 8.17
N GLY A 52 2.14 6.99 7.01
CA GLY A 52 1.21 6.35 6.08
C GLY A 52 0.52 5.14 6.69
N SER A 53 1.27 4.29 7.39
CA SER A 53 0.76 3.09 8.06
C SER A 53 -0.17 3.44 9.22
N ALA A 54 0.14 4.45 10.03
CA ALA A 54 -0.74 4.96 11.09
C ALA A 54 -2.06 5.54 10.56
N LEU A 55 -2.03 6.24 9.42
CA LEU A 55 -3.24 6.76 8.76
C LEU A 55 -4.11 5.60 8.26
N ILE A 56 -3.52 4.60 7.61
CA ILE A 56 -4.23 3.40 7.13
C ILE A 56 -4.78 2.58 8.30
N TRP A 57 -4.05 2.50 9.42
CA TRP A 57 -4.55 1.81 10.62
C TRP A 57 -5.83 2.47 11.17
N ARG A 58 -5.90 3.80 11.15
CA ARG A 58 -7.07 4.58 11.57
C ARG A 58 -8.16 4.69 10.51
N PHE A 59 -7.92 4.21 9.29
CA PHE A 59 -8.88 4.28 8.20
C PHE A 59 -10.16 3.51 8.55
N GLU A 60 -11.28 4.14 8.25
CA GLU A 60 -12.60 3.56 8.44
C GLU A 60 -13.50 3.97 7.27
N PRO A 61 -13.94 3.03 6.40
CA PRO A 61 -14.58 3.37 5.13
C PRO A 61 -15.81 4.29 5.26
N LYS A 62 -16.58 4.15 6.34
CA LYS A 62 -17.84 4.87 6.56
C LYS A 62 -17.68 6.17 7.35
N ALA A 63 -16.65 6.27 8.18
CA ALA A 63 -16.46 7.40 9.09
C ALA A 63 -15.30 8.31 8.66
N ARG A 64 -14.20 7.72 8.19
CA ARG A 64 -12.94 8.41 7.86
C ARG A 64 -12.35 7.90 6.54
N PRO A 65 -13.09 7.98 5.41
CA PRO A 65 -12.63 7.45 4.13
C PRO A 65 -11.37 8.14 3.59
N HIS A 66 -11.18 9.42 3.92
CA HIS A 66 -10.05 10.24 3.49
C HIS A 66 -8.69 9.73 4.03
N LEU A 67 -8.66 8.97 5.12
CA LEU A 67 -7.41 8.50 5.71
C LEU A 67 -6.68 7.47 4.84
N LEU A 68 -7.40 6.67 4.04
CA LEU A 68 -6.76 5.76 3.08
C LEU A 68 -6.03 6.53 1.98
N PHE A 69 -6.63 7.63 1.53
CA PHE A 69 -6.02 8.53 0.54
C PHE A 69 -4.74 9.18 1.07
N TYR A 70 -4.80 9.82 2.24
CA TYR A 70 -3.61 10.46 2.84
C TYR A 70 -2.56 9.45 3.26
N GLY A 71 -2.98 8.27 3.73
CA GLY A 71 -2.08 7.16 4.02
C GLY A 71 -1.30 6.73 2.77
N GLY A 72 -2.01 6.53 1.64
CA GLY A 72 -1.38 6.24 0.36
C GLY A 72 -0.39 7.33 -0.08
N LEU A 73 -0.74 8.61 0.03
CA LEU A 73 0.20 9.69 -0.31
C LEU A 73 1.45 9.72 0.59
N ALA A 74 1.29 9.54 1.91
CA ALA A 74 2.41 9.48 2.83
C ALA A 74 3.33 8.28 2.53
N LEU A 75 2.77 7.12 2.20
CA LEU A 75 3.57 5.98 1.74
C LEU A 75 4.30 6.28 0.41
N ALA A 76 3.65 6.98 -0.53
CA ALA A 76 4.27 7.34 -1.80
C ALA A 76 5.46 8.29 -1.61
N VAL A 77 5.33 9.29 -0.72
CA VAL A 77 6.45 10.16 -0.32
C VAL A 77 7.58 9.33 0.30
N GLY A 78 7.27 8.33 1.13
CA GLY A 78 8.26 7.41 1.69
C GLY A 78 9.01 6.62 0.62
N GLY A 79 8.28 6.13 -0.40
CA GLY A 79 8.88 5.48 -1.56
C GLY A 79 9.81 6.41 -2.36
N ALA A 80 9.43 7.68 -2.54
CA ALA A 80 10.27 8.66 -3.20
C ALA A 80 11.57 8.93 -2.43
N PHE A 81 11.51 8.99 -1.09
CA PHE A 81 12.71 9.09 -0.25
C PHE A 81 13.60 7.85 -0.32
N LEU A 82 13.04 6.64 -0.41
CA LEU A 82 13.83 5.43 -0.65
C LEU A 82 14.55 5.48 -2.00
N THR A 83 13.89 5.96 -3.04
CA THR A 83 14.53 6.18 -4.34
C THR A 83 15.69 7.18 -4.23
N ALA A 84 15.47 8.29 -3.52
CA ALA A 84 16.52 9.29 -3.27
C ALA A 84 17.68 8.75 -2.42
N ALA A 85 17.42 7.78 -1.54
CA ALA A 85 18.43 7.08 -0.75
C ALA A 85 19.23 6.03 -1.57
N GLY A 86 18.94 5.88 -2.86
CA GLY A 86 19.64 4.95 -3.75
C GLY A 86 19.00 3.57 -3.88
N TYR A 87 17.79 3.37 -3.34
CA TYR A 87 16.99 2.14 -3.53
C TYR A 87 15.93 2.37 -4.59
N LEU A 88 16.36 2.47 -5.85
CA LEU A 88 15.54 2.92 -6.97
C LEU A 88 14.32 2.02 -7.18
N TRP A 89 14.52 0.71 -7.27
CA TRP A 89 13.45 -0.24 -7.58
C TRP A 89 12.55 -0.47 -6.38
N THR A 90 13.13 -0.59 -5.19
CA THR A 90 12.34 -0.66 -3.95
C THR A 90 11.47 0.58 -3.80
N GLY A 91 12.05 1.78 -3.93
CA GLY A 91 11.36 3.06 -3.77
C GLY A 91 10.25 3.25 -4.80
N LEU A 92 10.53 3.04 -6.09
CA LEU A 92 9.52 3.14 -7.16
C LEU A 92 8.36 2.15 -6.97
N SER A 93 8.65 0.92 -6.53
CA SER A 93 7.60 -0.07 -6.25
C SER A 93 6.66 0.38 -5.12
N VAL A 94 7.22 1.02 -4.08
CA VAL A 94 6.45 1.59 -2.98
C VAL A 94 5.62 2.76 -3.48
N VAL A 95 6.20 3.68 -4.27
CA VAL A 95 5.48 4.81 -4.87
C VAL A 95 4.25 4.34 -5.65
N LEU A 96 4.43 3.44 -6.61
CA LEU A 96 3.34 3.00 -7.49
C LEU A 96 2.20 2.36 -6.72
N ALA A 97 2.51 1.41 -5.82
CA ALA A 97 1.48 0.75 -5.04
C ALA A 97 0.81 1.66 -4.01
N ALA A 98 1.54 2.65 -3.49
CA ALA A 98 1.00 3.65 -2.59
C ALA A 98 0.08 4.65 -3.32
N LEU A 99 0.39 5.00 -4.58
CA LEU A 99 -0.47 5.77 -5.44
C LEU A 99 -1.76 5.01 -5.81
N GLU A 100 -1.68 3.69 -6.06
CA GLU A 100 -2.88 2.86 -6.22
C GLU A 100 -3.73 2.81 -4.95
N THR A 101 -3.09 2.73 -3.78
CA THR A 101 -3.79 2.82 -2.49
C THR A 101 -4.49 4.17 -2.35
N ALA A 102 -3.82 5.26 -2.72
CA ALA A 102 -4.40 6.60 -2.72
C ALA A 102 -5.57 6.73 -3.72
N ARG A 103 -5.45 6.14 -4.92
CA ARG A 103 -6.51 6.10 -5.94
C ARG A 103 -7.76 5.37 -5.42
N GLY A 104 -7.57 4.22 -4.78
CA GLY A 104 -8.66 3.51 -4.09
C GLY A 104 -9.32 4.35 -2.99
N GLY A 105 -8.52 5.05 -2.18
CA GLY A 105 -9.00 5.98 -1.16
C GLY A 105 -9.81 7.16 -1.74
N LEU A 106 -9.38 7.73 -2.86
CA LEU A 106 -10.11 8.77 -3.59
C LEU A 106 -11.46 8.24 -4.10
N GLY A 107 -11.49 7.04 -4.68
CA GLY A 107 -12.73 6.39 -5.12
C GLY A 107 -13.74 6.21 -3.98
N MET A 108 -13.26 5.72 -2.83
CA MET A 108 -14.09 5.58 -1.62
C MET A 108 -14.60 6.91 -1.09
N LEU A 109 -13.75 7.94 -1.06
CA LEU A 109 -14.14 9.29 -0.63
C LEU A 109 -15.21 9.88 -1.55
N ASN A 110 -15.05 9.76 -2.86
CA ASN A 110 -16.02 10.21 -3.86
C ASN A 110 -17.35 9.46 -3.72
N GLY A 111 -17.31 8.13 -3.53
CA GLY A 111 -18.51 7.30 -3.30
C GLY A 111 -19.25 7.69 -2.01
N TRP A 112 -18.50 7.99 -0.95
CA TRP A 112 -19.08 8.50 0.31
C TRP A 112 -19.76 9.86 0.12
N ILE A 113 -19.10 10.80 -0.58
CA ILE A 113 -19.66 12.13 -0.88
C ILE A 113 -20.95 12.02 -1.69
N ALA A 114 -20.96 11.15 -2.70
CA ALA A 114 -22.14 10.90 -3.53
C ALA A 114 -23.29 10.33 -2.69
N THR A 115 -23.00 9.34 -1.85
CA THR A 115 -23.99 8.71 -0.96
C THR A 115 -24.55 9.72 0.05
N ALA A 116 -23.69 10.49 0.72
CA ALA A 116 -24.11 11.51 1.69
C ALA A 116 -24.99 12.60 1.06
N LYS A 117 -24.65 13.03 -0.16
CA LYS A 117 -25.46 13.97 -0.93
C LYS A 117 -26.83 13.38 -1.29
N ALA A 118 -26.89 12.10 -1.66
CA ALA A 118 -28.14 11.43 -2.01
C ALA A 118 -29.04 11.17 -0.80
N THR A 119 -28.48 10.83 0.37
CA THR A 119 -29.26 10.45 1.56
C THR A 119 -29.66 11.62 2.44
N THR A 120 -28.77 12.61 2.62
CA THR A 120 -28.97 13.71 3.57
C THR A 120 -29.11 15.07 2.89
N GLY A 121 -28.90 15.15 1.58
CA GLY A 121 -28.87 16.41 0.83
C GLY A 121 -27.65 17.31 1.13
N MET A 122 -26.85 16.98 2.14
CA MET A 122 -25.73 17.79 2.61
C MET A 122 -24.43 16.97 2.72
N VAL A 123 -23.30 17.63 2.47
CA VAL A 123 -21.96 17.03 2.66
C VAL A 123 -21.15 17.99 3.53
N PRO A 124 -20.55 17.52 4.64
CA PRO A 124 -19.76 18.36 5.53
C PRO A 124 -18.65 19.11 4.79
N ARG A 125 -18.40 20.38 5.15
CA ARG A 125 -17.41 21.24 4.48
C ARG A 125 -16.00 20.64 4.48
N HIS A 126 -15.57 20.05 5.59
CA HIS A 126 -14.25 19.41 5.70
C HIS A 126 -14.11 18.20 4.75
N ILE A 127 -15.16 17.39 4.58
CA ILE A 127 -15.15 16.28 3.62
C ILE A 127 -15.10 16.80 2.17
N LYS A 128 -15.86 17.85 1.84
CA LYS A 128 -15.77 18.49 0.51
C LYS A 128 -14.34 19.00 0.24
N LEU A 129 -13.68 19.56 1.24
CA LEU A 129 -12.30 20.03 1.13
C LEU A 129 -11.35 18.84 0.86
N HIS A 130 -11.44 17.76 1.63
CA HIS A 130 -10.65 16.55 1.37
C HIS A 130 -10.88 16.01 -0.04
N GLY A 131 -12.13 15.99 -0.52
CA GLY A 131 -12.45 15.58 -1.88
C GLY A 131 -11.79 16.48 -2.93
N ARG A 132 -11.84 17.80 -2.76
CA ARG A 132 -11.17 18.74 -3.68
C ARG A 132 -9.66 18.57 -3.70
N VAL A 133 -9.04 18.48 -2.51
CA VAL A 133 -7.59 18.25 -2.39
C VAL A 133 -7.21 16.96 -3.07
N ALA A 134 -7.91 15.86 -2.78
CA ALA A 134 -7.58 14.55 -3.30
C ALA A 134 -7.71 14.46 -4.82
N ASN A 135 -8.80 14.99 -5.39
CA ASN A 135 -8.97 15.09 -6.84
C ASN A 135 -7.88 15.99 -7.45
N GLY A 136 -7.60 17.15 -6.87
CA GLY A 136 -6.58 18.08 -7.37
C GLY A 136 -5.17 17.46 -7.41
N SER A 137 -4.80 16.70 -6.38
CA SER A 137 -3.45 16.15 -6.23
C SER A 137 -3.20 14.85 -6.98
N LEU A 138 -4.24 14.06 -7.29
CA LEU A 138 -4.08 12.72 -7.88
C LEU A 138 -4.70 12.56 -9.28
N ASN A 139 -5.44 13.55 -9.79
CA ASN A 139 -6.06 13.47 -11.11
C ASN A 139 -5.07 13.21 -12.26
N TRP A 140 -3.85 13.73 -12.17
CA TRP A 140 -2.80 13.50 -13.17
C TRP A 140 -2.41 12.01 -13.26
N TYR A 141 -2.54 11.28 -12.15
CA TYR A 141 -2.27 9.85 -12.06
C TYR A 141 -3.50 9.01 -12.40
N CYS A 142 -4.67 9.35 -11.86
CA CYS A 142 -5.89 8.56 -12.06
C CYS A 142 -6.32 8.52 -13.53
N LYS A 143 -6.31 9.65 -14.24
CA LYS A 143 -6.77 9.72 -15.63
C LYS A 143 -6.06 8.74 -16.58
N PRO A 144 -4.71 8.73 -16.68
CA PRO A 144 -4.03 7.79 -17.57
C PRO A 144 -4.17 6.34 -17.10
N VAL A 145 -4.17 6.08 -15.78
CA VAL A 145 -4.34 4.73 -15.25
C VAL A 145 -5.73 4.20 -15.56
N ASP A 146 -6.79 4.96 -15.29
CA ASP A 146 -8.16 4.55 -15.56
C ASP A 146 -8.39 4.34 -17.07
N ALA A 147 -7.78 5.16 -17.94
CA ALA A 147 -7.80 4.94 -19.38
C ALA A 147 -7.10 3.64 -19.80
N LEU A 148 -5.95 3.33 -19.19
CA LEU A 148 -5.22 2.08 -19.44
C LEU A 148 -6.02 0.85 -18.98
N LEU A 149 -6.61 0.92 -17.79
CA LEU A 149 -7.43 -0.17 -17.24
C LEU A 149 -8.73 -0.36 -18.04
N ALA A 150 -9.29 0.71 -18.61
CA ALA A 150 -10.43 0.61 -19.52
C ALA A 150 -10.06 -0.04 -20.86
N PHE A 151 -8.83 0.19 -21.35
CA PHE A 151 -8.33 -0.45 -22.57
C PHE A 151 -8.08 -1.95 -22.39
N GLN A 152 -7.73 -2.39 -21.17
CA GLN A 152 -7.54 -3.80 -20.84
C GLN A 152 -8.48 -4.24 -19.69
N PRO A 153 -9.76 -4.50 -19.99
CA PRO A 153 -10.78 -4.75 -18.96
C PRO A 153 -10.47 -5.96 -18.08
N ASN A 154 -9.86 -7.02 -18.62
CA ASN A 154 -9.47 -8.20 -17.84
C ASN A 154 -8.37 -7.88 -16.80
N LEU A 155 -7.38 -7.08 -17.20
CA LEU A 155 -6.32 -6.60 -16.29
C LEU A 155 -6.90 -5.62 -15.26
N GLY A 156 -7.80 -4.74 -15.69
CA GLY A 156 -8.56 -3.85 -14.82
C GLY A 156 -9.35 -4.59 -13.75
N SER A 157 -10.09 -5.64 -14.14
CA SER A 157 -10.84 -6.48 -13.19
C SER A 157 -9.90 -7.13 -12.19
N PHE A 158 -8.80 -7.73 -12.65
CA PHE A 158 -7.83 -8.39 -11.79
C PHE A 158 -7.19 -7.44 -10.77
N ILE A 159 -6.73 -6.26 -11.20
CA ILE A 159 -6.11 -5.27 -10.32
C ILE A 159 -7.11 -4.73 -9.29
N ASN A 160 -8.34 -4.44 -9.72
CA ASN A 160 -9.36 -3.89 -8.83
C ASN A 160 -9.91 -4.94 -7.85
N GLU A 161 -9.97 -6.21 -8.25
CA GLU A 161 -10.44 -7.31 -7.39
C GLU A 161 -9.37 -7.83 -6.42
N ARG A 162 -8.08 -7.75 -6.80
CA ARG A 162 -6.97 -8.34 -6.04
C ARG A 162 -5.83 -7.36 -5.74
N PRO A 163 -6.12 -6.20 -5.12
CA PRO A 163 -5.11 -5.15 -4.93
C PRO A 163 -3.94 -5.58 -4.03
N PHE A 164 -4.15 -6.48 -3.07
CA PHE A 164 -3.11 -6.95 -2.16
C PHE A 164 -2.14 -7.95 -2.81
N ILE A 165 -2.65 -8.89 -3.61
CA ILE A 165 -1.82 -9.83 -4.38
C ILE A 165 -1.01 -9.07 -5.42
N THR A 166 -1.66 -8.22 -6.22
CA THR A 166 -0.96 -7.44 -7.25
C THR A 166 0.09 -6.53 -6.64
N GLY A 167 -0.24 -5.84 -5.54
CA GLY A 167 0.71 -5.01 -4.81
C GLY A 167 1.90 -5.81 -4.27
N THR A 168 1.68 -7.04 -3.82
CA THR A 168 2.75 -7.92 -3.33
C THR A 168 3.64 -8.43 -4.45
N LEU A 169 3.06 -8.89 -5.56
CA LEU A 169 3.81 -9.39 -6.71
C LEU A 169 4.75 -8.33 -7.31
N ILE A 170 4.32 -7.06 -7.27
CA ILE A 170 5.14 -5.93 -7.73
C ILE A 170 6.23 -5.60 -6.70
N LYS A 171 5.88 -5.47 -5.41
CA LYS A 171 6.82 -4.99 -4.38
C LYS A 171 7.84 -6.02 -3.95
N ALA A 172 7.42 -7.26 -3.75
CA ALA A 172 8.22 -8.28 -3.08
C ALA A 172 9.58 -8.52 -3.78
N PRO A 173 9.65 -8.71 -5.11
CA PRO A 173 10.93 -8.87 -5.79
C PRO A 173 11.78 -7.60 -5.74
N LEU A 174 11.14 -6.44 -5.83
CA LEU A 174 11.81 -5.15 -5.89
C LEU A 174 12.38 -4.70 -4.53
N ARG A 175 11.86 -5.24 -3.42
CA ARG A 175 12.39 -5.06 -2.06
C ARG A 175 13.67 -5.82 -1.79
N LEU A 176 13.99 -6.84 -2.59
CA LEU A 176 15.27 -7.54 -2.47
C LEU A 176 16.45 -6.62 -2.78
N GLU A 177 16.27 -5.58 -3.60
CA GLU A 177 17.30 -4.56 -3.82
C GLU A 177 17.76 -3.93 -2.50
N PHE A 178 16.81 -3.52 -1.65
CA PHE A 178 17.11 -2.95 -0.34
C PHE A 178 17.89 -3.94 0.54
N VAL A 179 17.39 -5.18 0.65
CA VAL A 179 18.03 -6.23 1.45
C VAL A 179 19.46 -6.49 0.97
N PHE A 180 19.67 -6.69 -0.32
CA PHE A 180 21.00 -6.98 -0.87
C PHE A 180 21.95 -5.80 -0.70
N LYS A 181 21.51 -4.56 -0.97
CA LYS A 181 22.36 -3.38 -0.76
C LYS A 181 22.77 -3.21 0.69
N LYS A 182 21.85 -3.43 1.64
CA LYS A 182 22.17 -3.41 3.08
C LYS A 182 23.15 -4.51 3.49
N LEU A 183 22.96 -5.73 2.99
CA LEU A 183 23.91 -6.83 3.22
C LEU A 183 25.31 -6.51 2.66
N LEU A 184 25.40 -5.92 1.47
CA LEU A 184 26.68 -5.58 0.83
C LEU A 184 27.50 -4.54 1.61
N VAL A 185 26.84 -3.66 2.36
CA VAL A 185 27.53 -2.66 3.22
C VAL A 185 27.69 -3.15 4.66
N GLY A 186 27.38 -4.41 4.96
CA GLY A 186 27.47 -4.99 6.30
C GLY A 186 26.36 -4.55 7.27
N ASP A 187 25.30 -3.92 6.76
CA ASP A 187 24.15 -3.46 7.54
C ASP A 187 23.13 -4.59 7.75
N TRP A 188 23.38 -5.42 8.76
CA TRP A 188 22.51 -6.55 9.12
C TRP A 188 21.14 -6.13 9.66
N ILE A 189 21.06 -5.00 10.36
CA ILE A 189 19.80 -4.51 10.94
C ILE A 189 18.90 -3.98 9.82
N GLY A 190 19.45 -3.19 8.90
CA GLY A 190 18.76 -2.72 7.70
C GLY A 190 18.32 -3.89 6.83
N ALA A 191 19.17 -4.90 6.63
CA ALA A 191 18.78 -6.10 5.90
C ALA A 191 17.60 -6.84 6.58
N ALA A 192 17.62 -6.97 7.91
CA ALA A 192 16.52 -7.57 8.67
C ALA A 192 15.21 -6.77 8.57
N VAL A 193 15.30 -5.43 8.59
CA VAL A 193 14.16 -4.54 8.33
C VAL A 193 13.57 -4.81 6.94
N GLY A 194 14.42 -4.84 5.90
CA GLY A 194 13.97 -5.14 4.54
C GLY A 194 13.30 -6.51 4.40
N LEU A 195 13.84 -7.52 5.08
CA LEU A 195 13.22 -8.85 5.14
C LEU A 195 11.90 -8.86 5.89
N SER A 196 11.76 -8.10 6.99
CA SER A 196 10.49 -8.00 7.70
C SER A 196 9.40 -7.33 6.85
N TRP A 197 9.76 -6.30 6.08
CA TRP A 197 8.86 -5.67 5.12
C TRP A 197 8.36 -6.67 4.08
N LEU A 198 9.25 -7.52 3.57
CA LEU A 198 8.92 -8.57 2.60
C LEU A 198 8.03 -9.67 3.21
N LEU A 199 8.44 -10.23 4.33
CA LEU A 199 7.83 -11.43 4.94
C LEU A 199 6.56 -11.10 5.74
N LEU A 200 6.66 -10.13 6.66
CA LEU A 200 5.57 -9.78 7.57
C LEU A 200 4.64 -8.71 6.98
N GLY A 201 5.16 -7.92 6.04
CA GLY A 201 4.39 -6.93 5.32
C GLY A 201 3.70 -7.52 4.10
N ASP A 202 4.43 -7.64 2.99
CA ASP A 202 3.82 -7.96 1.69
C ASP A 202 3.30 -9.39 1.63
N LEU A 203 4.10 -10.39 2.05
CA LEU A 203 3.67 -11.79 2.01
C LEU A 203 2.49 -12.05 2.95
N ALA A 204 2.52 -11.54 4.18
CA ALA A 204 1.39 -11.66 5.09
C ALA A 204 0.11 -11.01 4.54
N LEU A 205 0.22 -9.93 3.75
CA LEU A 205 -0.91 -9.32 3.06
C LEU A 205 -1.44 -10.19 1.91
N ALA A 206 -0.54 -10.78 1.11
CA ALA A 206 -0.93 -11.67 0.01
C ALA A 206 -1.60 -12.95 0.51
N PHE A 207 -1.08 -13.59 1.58
CA PHE A 207 -1.69 -14.78 2.17
C PHE A 207 -3.04 -14.51 2.86
N ASN A 208 -3.37 -13.25 3.06
CA ASN A 208 -4.64 -12.83 3.61
C ASN A 208 -5.63 -12.32 2.55
N ASP A 209 -5.38 -12.58 1.27
CA ASP A 209 -6.36 -12.34 0.22
C ASP A 209 -7.56 -13.29 0.37
N PRO A 210 -8.82 -12.80 0.46
CA PRO A 210 -10.00 -13.64 0.65
C PRO A 210 -10.21 -14.70 -0.42
N ALA A 211 -9.81 -14.43 -1.67
CA ALA A 211 -9.93 -15.39 -2.76
C ALA A 211 -8.83 -16.46 -2.69
N LEU A 212 -7.61 -16.08 -2.27
CA LEU A 212 -6.52 -17.03 -1.99
C LEU A 212 -6.83 -17.90 -0.76
N GLN A 213 -7.41 -17.33 0.29
CA GLN A 213 -7.90 -18.08 1.45
C GLN A 213 -9.07 -19.00 1.08
N ALA A 214 -10.02 -18.52 0.26
CA ALA A 214 -11.09 -19.37 -0.23
C ALA A 214 -10.57 -20.51 -1.12
N TYR A 215 -9.49 -20.29 -1.88
CA TYR A 215 -8.82 -21.33 -2.66
C TYR A 215 -8.06 -22.33 -1.77
N ALA A 216 -7.28 -21.84 -0.79
CA ALA A 216 -6.56 -22.68 0.17
C ALA A 216 -7.48 -23.49 1.10
N LEU A 217 -8.67 -22.95 1.43
CA LEU A 217 -9.71 -23.65 2.17
C LEU A 217 -10.51 -24.62 1.27
N ARG A 218 -10.47 -24.44 -0.05
CA ARG A 218 -11.10 -25.34 -1.05
C ARG A 218 -10.20 -26.51 -1.44
N ASP A 219 -8.87 -26.35 -1.42
CA ASP A 219 -7.90 -27.42 -1.71
C ASP A 219 -7.82 -28.52 -0.61
N GLY A 220 -8.56 -28.38 0.49
CA GLY A 220 -8.80 -29.48 1.44
C GLY A 220 -9.83 -30.51 0.96
N ALA A 221 -10.54 -30.26 -0.13
CA ALA A 221 -11.53 -31.16 -0.71
C ALA A 221 -11.31 -31.31 -2.22
N ASN A 222 -10.88 -32.50 -2.63
CA ASN A 222 -10.75 -32.95 -4.03
C ASN A 222 -11.85 -32.38 -4.95
N TYR A 223 -11.50 -31.74 -6.08
CA TYR A 223 -12.17 -31.81 -7.39
C TYR A 223 -11.40 -30.97 -8.46
N PRO A 224 -11.61 -31.20 -9.77
CA PRO A 224 -10.69 -30.84 -10.83
C PRO A 224 -10.76 -29.36 -11.22
N LEU A 225 -9.64 -28.86 -11.74
CA LEU A 225 -9.49 -27.50 -12.26
C LEU A 225 -10.59 -27.19 -13.30
N PRO A 226 -11.11 -25.95 -13.34
CA PRO A 226 -11.97 -25.53 -14.43
C PRO A 226 -11.16 -25.60 -15.72
N THR A 227 -11.52 -26.55 -16.59
CA THR A 227 -11.09 -26.53 -17.99
C THR A 227 -11.45 -25.17 -18.55
N LEU A 228 -10.44 -24.45 -19.05
CA LEU A 228 -10.61 -23.31 -19.93
C LEU A 228 -11.58 -23.75 -21.04
N ALA A 229 -12.85 -23.37 -20.91
CA ALA A 229 -13.81 -23.55 -21.97
C ALA A 229 -13.36 -22.64 -23.12
N THR A 230 -12.65 -23.24 -24.07
CA THR A 230 -12.72 -22.85 -25.47
C THR A 230 -14.18 -22.89 -25.88
N GLU A 231 -14.87 -21.76 -25.77
CA GLU A 231 -16.05 -21.51 -26.60
C GLU A 231 -15.56 -20.84 -27.88
N GLN A 232 -15.27 -21.69 -28.86
CA GLN A 232 -15.55 -21.37 -30.25
C GLN A 232 -17.08 -21.36 -30.41
N ALA A 233 -17.63 -20.20 -30.75
CA ALA A 233 -18.85 -20.04 -31.56
C ALA A 233 -18.82 -18.65 -32.22
#